data_AF-A0A523X498-F1
#
_entry.id   AF-A0A523X498-F1
#
_cell.length_a   1.000
_cell.length_b   1.000
_cell.length_c   1.000
_cell.angle_alpha   90.00
_cell.angle_beta   90.00
_cell.angle_gamma   90.00
#
_symmetry.space_group_name_H-M   'P 1'
#
loop_
_entity.id
_entity.type
_entity.pdbx_description
1 polymer ?
#
loop_
_entity_poly.entity_id
_entity_poly.type
_entity_poly.pdbx_seq_one_letter_code
_entity_poly.pdbx_strand_id
1 'polypeptide(L)'
;MTKPSKVTTRDNSLNKKEMEEIVKEKDKREAEKEKKEGGEEKMNSEKKTVTILEDAKINIKMKLSGLWVTVMFLFAYVDIMGKYQPGHIEDIMAGEVAGFQITQVWILGVIIIMTTAILMVFLSLTLKPKANRWVNIIVGIFHIVFVISSLFIGESWAYYIFGSIVEVVLLSLIVWYAWKWPKQEG
;
A
#
# COMPACT_ATOMS: atom_id res chain seq x y z
N MET A 1 -36.06 -58.12 82.90
CA MET A 1 -34.86 -58.11 82.03
C MET A 1 -35.16 -57.25 80.81
N THR A 2 -34.37 -56.20 80.64
CA THR A 2 -34.62 -54.99 79.84
C THR A 2 -34.14 -55.12 78.38
N LYS A 3 -34.91 -54.50 77.48
CA LYS A 3 -34.77 -54.45 76.00
C LYS A 3 -33.71 -53.42 75.54
N PRO A 4 -33.25 -53.49 74.27
CA PRO A 4 -32.05 -52.78 73.78
C PRO A 4 -32.29 -51.30 73.47
N SER A 5 -31.27 -50.47 73.74
CA SER A 5 -31.26 -49.02 73.50
C SER A 5 -30.99 -48.72 72.02
N LYS A 6 -31.94 -48.05 71.36
CA LYS A 6 -31.82 -47.57 69.98
C LYS A 6 -30.85 -46.39 69.93
N VAL A 7 -29.79 -46.54 69.14
CA VAL A 7 -28.90 -45.44 68.73
C VAL A 7 -29.72 -44.44 67.91
N THR A 8 -29.77 -43.22 68.43
CA THR A 8 -30.63 -42.11 68.01
C THR A 8 -30.27 -41.58 66.62
N THR A 9 -31.15 -41.82 65.65
CA THR A 9 -31.13 -41.23 64.30
C THR A 9 -31.58 -39.75 64.38
N ARG A 10 -30.74 -38.85 64.89
CA ARG A 10 -31.08 -37.40 64.98
C ARG A 10 -30.12 -36.43 64.30
N ASP A 11 -29.11 -36.90 63.58
CA ASP A 11 -28.10 -36.02 62.99
C ASP A 11 -27.77 -36.38 61.54
N ASN A 12 -28.79 -36.39 60.66
CA ASN A 12 -28.57 -36.57 59.22
C ASN A 12 -29.49 -35.68 58.35
N SER A 13 -30.53 -35.10 58.94
CA SER A 13 -31.45 -34.18 58.24
C SER A 13 -31.04 -32.70 58.34
N LEU A 14 -30.28 -32.31 59.37
CA LEU A 14 -29.72 -30.95 59.47
C LEU A 14 -28.55 -30.75 58.50
N ASN A 15 -27.58 -31.67 58.50
CA ASN A 15 -26.43 -31.65 57.60
C ASN A 15 -26.85 -31.64 56.11
N LYS A 16 -27.90 -32.37 55.75
CA LYS A 16 -28.43 -32.36 54.38
C LYS A 16 -28.99 -30.99 53.96
N LYS A 17 -29.71 -30.30 54.86
CA LYS A 17 -30.26 -28.97 54.57
C LYS A 17 -29.17 -27.91 54.49
N GLU A 18 -28.19 -27.96 55.39
CA GLU A 18 -27.02 -27.06 55.36
C GLU A 18 -26.19 -27.29 54.09
N MET A 19 -25.99 -28.54 53.67
CA MET A 19 -25.34 -28.87 52.41
C MET A 19 -26.14 -28.38 51.19
N GLU A 20 -27.48 -28.49 51.21
CA GLU A 20 -28.34 -27.96 50.14
C GLU A 20 -28.30 -26.42 50.06
N GLU A 21 -28.20 -25.71 51.20
CA GLU A 21 -28.03 -24.26 51.22
C GLU A 21 -26.64 -23.83 50.74
N ILE A 22 -25.59 -24.53 51.15
CA ILE A 22 -24.21 -24.27 50.71
C ILE A 22 -24.09 -24.50 49.19
N VAL A 23 -24.70 -25.56 48.66
CA VAL A 23 -24.72 -25.83 47.21
C VAL A 23 -25.47 -24.73 46.47
N LYS A 24 -26.66 -24.33 46.93
CA LYS A 24 -27.42 -23.23 46.31
C LYS A 24 -26.66 -21.91 46.35
N GLU A 25 -25.97 -21.61 47.44
CA GLU A 25 -25.20 -20.37 47.55
C GLU A 25 -23.94 -20.41 46.68
N LYS A 26 -23.32 -21.58 46.53
CA LYS A 26 -22.21 -21.79 45.61
C LYS A 26 -22.65 -21.65 44.15
N ASP A 27 -23.74 -22.28 43.76
CA ASP A 27 -24.33 -22.15 42.42
C ASP A 27 -24.69 -20.69 42.10
N LYS A 28 -25.24 -19.97 43.08
CA LYS A 28 -25.54 -18.54 42.94
C LYS A 28 -24.27 -17.70 42.76
N ARG A 29 -23.21 -17.98 43.51
CA ARG A 29 -21.91 -17.29 43.39
C ARG A 29 -21.21 -17.60 42.07
N GLU A 30 -21.34 -18.82 41.56
CA GLU A 30 -20.82 -19.22 40.24
C GLU A 30 -21.59 -18.50 39.11
N ALA A 31 -22.92 -18.47 39.17
CA ALA A 31 -23.73 -17.73 38.19
C ALA A 31 -23.48 -16.20 38.21
N GLU A 32 -23.21 -15.62 39.39
CA GLU A 32 -22.81 -14.21 39.51
C GLU A 32 -21.41 -13.93 38.97
N LYS A 33 -20.47 -14.88 39.11
CA LYS A 33 -19.13 -14.80 38.50
C LYS A 33 -19.20 -14.90 36.98
N GLU A 34 -19.93 -15.87 36.43
CA GLU A 34 -20.10 -16.01 34.98
C GLU A 34 -20.77 -14.79 34.35
N LYS A 35 -21.73 -14.16 35.04
CA LYS A 35 -22.34 -12.90 34.58
C LYS A 35 -21.39 -11.71 34.63
N LYS A 36 -20.50 -11.65 35.62
CA LYS A 36 -19.47 -10.61 35.72
C LYS A 36 -18.37 -10.80 34.68
N GLU A 37 -17.86 -12.03 34.54
CA GLU A 37 -16.85 -12.39 33.54
C GLU A 37 -17.39 -12.22 32.12
N GLY A 38 -18.59 -12.71 31.82
CA GLY A 38 -19.25 -12.50 30.53
C GLY A 38 -19.69 -11.05 30.28
N GLY A 39 -19.82 -10.23 31.34
CA GLY A 39 -20.07 -8.79 31.25
C GLY A 39 -18.79 -8.00 30.96
N GLU A 40 -17.69 -8.33 31.64
CA GLU A 40 -16.36 -7.72 31.45
C GLU A 40 -15.72 -8.13 30.11
N GLU A 41 -15.90 -9.39 29.68
CA GLU A 41 -15.43 -9.86 28.37
C GLU A 41 -16.17 -9.18 27.22
N LYS A 42 -17.49 -8.95 27.37
CA LYS A 42 -18.27 -8.14 26.42
C LYS A 42 -17.89 -6.66 26.44
N MET A 43 -17.55 -6.11 27.61
CA MET A 43 -17.15 -4.69 27.75
C MET A 43 -15.74 -4.40 27.21
N ASN A 44 -14.85 -5.39 27.21
CA ASN A 44 -13.48 -5.24 26.69
C ASN A 44 -13.37 -5.58 25.19
N SER A 45 -14.31 -6.36 24.64
CA SER A 45 -14.34 -6.68 23.21
C SER A 45 -14.87 -5.54 22.32
N GLU A 46 -15.54 -4.53 22.87
CA GLU A 46 -16.17 -3.45 22.09
C GLU A 46 -15.28 -2.21 21.88
N LYS A 47 -14.06 -2.17 22.41
CA LYS A 47 -13.19 -1.00 22.27
C LYS A 47 -11.81 -1.28 21.66
N LYS A 48 -11.78 -2.14 20.64
CA LYS A 48 -10.73 -2.05 19.63
C LYS A 48 -11.15 -0.98 18.63
N THR A 49 -10.94 0.29 18.97
CA THR A 49 -10.93 1.38 18.00
C THR A 49 -9.83 1.08 16.99
N VAL A 50 -10.20 0.37 15.93
CA VAL A 50 -9.44 0.33 14.70
C VAL A 50 -9.43 1.78 14.23
N THR A 51 -8.30 2.45 14.42
CA THR A 51 -8.04 3.73 13.80
C THR A 51 -8.01 3.51 12.30
N ILE A 52 -9.19 3.53 11.67
CA ILE A 52 -9.30 3.53 10.22
C ILE A 52 -8.77 4.89 9.80
N LEU A 53 -7.53 4.91 9.30
CA LEU A 53 -6.98 6.09 8.64
C LEU A 53 -7.93 6.38 7.48
N GLU A 54 -8.68 7.47 7.57
CA GLU A 54 -9.48 7.94 6.44
C GLU A 54 -8.51 8.29 5.31
N ASP A 55 -8.42 7.43 4.29
CA ASP A 55 -7.89 7.82 3.00
C ASP A 55 -8.82 8.92 2.48
N ALA A 56 -8.44 10.18 2.70
CA ALA A 56 -9.07 11.34 2.06
C ALA A 56 -9.26 10.97 0.59
N LYS A 57 -10.46 11.16 0.02
CA LYS A 57 -10.78 10.76 -1.36
C LYS A 57 -9.76 11.36 -2.33
N ILE A 58 -8.64 10.68 -2.58
CA ILE A 58 -7.58 11.17 -3.43
C ILE A 58 -8.15 11.15 -4.83
N ASN A 59 -8.42 12.34 -5.35
CA ASN A 59 -8.88 12.48 -6.72
C ASN A 59 -7.85 11.81 -7.62
N ILE A 60 -8.30 11.03 -8.59
CA ILE A 60 -7.42 10.31 -9.50
C ILE A 60 -6.46 11.24 -10.27
N LYS A 61 -6.76 12.55 -10.35
CA LYS A 61 -5.79 13.59 -10.74
C LYS A 61 -4.54 13.64 -9.85
N MET A 62 -4.73 13.61 -8.53
CA MET A 62 -3.63 13.62 -7.56
C MET A 62 -2.83 12.32 -7.62
N LYS A 63 -3.50 11.17 -7.82
CA LYS A 63 -2.80 9.89 -8.02
C LYS A 63 -1.90 9.93 -9.26
N LEU A 64 -2.42 10.44 -10.38
CA LEU A 64 -1.65 10.62 -11.61
C LEU A 64 -0.48 11.58 -11.42
N SER A 65 -0.71 12.74 -10.79
CA SER A 65 0.35 13.71 -10.51
C SER A 65 1.45 13.11 -9.61
N GLY A 66 1.06 12.41 -8.55
CA GLY A 66 2.02 11.72 -7.67
C GLY A 66 2.80 10.61 -8.38
N LEU A 67 2.16 9.87 -9.29
CA LEU A 67 2.85 8.87 -10.12
C LEU A 67 3.86 9.53 -11.05
N TRP A 68 3.52 10.62 -11.74
CA TRP A 68 4.45 11.36 -12.59
C TRP A 68 5.65 11.90 -11.79
N VAL A 69 5.41 12.43 -10.59
CA VAL A 69 6.50 12.85 -9.69
C VAL A 69 7.38 11.67 -9.31
N THR A 70 6.80 10.51 -9.00
CA THR A 70 7.56 9.30 -8.65
C THR A 70 8.41 8.82 -9.82
N VAL A 71 7.86 8.79 -11.04
CA VAL A 71 8.60 8.46 -12.26
C VAL A 71 9.74 9.44 -12.47
N MET A 72 9.54 10.74 -12.23
CA MET A 72 10.59 11.73 -12.40
C MET A 72 11.75 11.57 -11.42
N PHE A 73 11.46 11.24 -10.16
CA PHE A 73 12.52 10.90 -9.21
C PHE A 73 13.30 9.66 -9.63
N LEU A 74 12.61 8.66 -10.19
CA LEU A 74 13.24 7.44 -10.66
C LEU A 74 14.16 7.69 -11.86
N PHE A 75 13.68 8.40 -12.89
CA PHE A 75 14.52 8.81 -14.04
C PHE A 75 15.75 9.60 -13.57
N ALA A 76 15.56 10.59 -12.68
CA ALA A 76 16.68 11.37 -12.16
C ALA A 76 17.71 10.48 -11.43
N TYR A 77 17.26 9.50 -10.64
CA TYR A 77 18.16 8.61 -9.92
C TYR A 77 18.92 7.67 -10.86
N VAL A 78 18.24 7.08 -11.86
CA VAL A 78 18.87 6.22 -12.87
C VAL A 78 19.88 7.00 -13.69
N ASP A 79 19.55 8.22 -14.13
CA ASP A 79 20.46 9.11 -14.88
C ASP A 79 21.68 9.52 -14.05
N ILE A 80 21.49 9.81 -12.76
CA ILE A 80 22.60 10.15 -11.86
C ILE A 80 23.53 8.94 -11.70
N MET A 81 22.97 7.75 -11.47
CA MET A 81 23.76 6.53 -11.32
C MET A 81 24.48 6.12 -12.61
N GLY A 82 23.86 6.33 -13.77
CA GLY A 82 24.47 6.08 -15.08
C GLY A 82 25.78 6.84 -15.29
N LYS A 83 25.86 8.07 -14.81
CA LYS A 83 27.08 8.90 -14.93
C LYS A 83 28.26 8.39 -14.09
N TYR A 84 28.01 7.60 -13.06
CA TYR A 84 29.06 7.03 -12.21
C TYR A 84 29.62 5.71 -12.76
N GLN A 85 29.10 5.23 -13.89
CA GLN A 85 29.58 4.00 -14.49
C GLN A 85 31.03 4.17 -15.03
N PRO A 86 31.90 3.16 -14.86
CA PRO A 86 33.23 3.18 -15.47
C PRO A 86 33.12 3.29 -17.00
N GLY A 87 33.94 4.14 -17.63
CA GLY A 87 33.89 4.40 -19.07
C GLY A 87 33.03 5.61 -19.47
N HIS A 88 32.06 6.00 -18.63
CA HIS A 88 31.09 7.04 -18.99
C HIS A 88 31.71 8.45 -19.04
N ILE A 89 32.71 8.72 -18.20
CA ILE A 89 33.43 10.00 -18.21
C ILE A 89 34.37 10.06 -19.41
N GLU A 90 35.03 8.95 -19.74
CA GLU A 90 35.87 8.85 -20.94
C GLU A 90 35.05 9.05 -22.22
N ASP A 91 33.85 8.45 -22.30
CA ASP A 91 32.93 8.61 -23.42
C ASP A 91 32.50 10.08 -23.57
N ILE A 92 32.12 10.74 -22.47
CA ILE A 92 31.76 12.16 -22.49
C ILE A 92 32.93 13.04 -22.96
N MET A 93 34.17 12.72 -22.55
CA MET A 93 35.37 13.40 -23.05
C MET A 93 35.63 13.14 -24.53
N ALA A 94 35.25 11.96 -25.04
CA ALA A 94 35.28 11.62 -26.46
C ALA A 94 34.11 12.24 -27.26
N GLY A 95 33.16 12.89 -26.57
CA GLY A 95 31.96 13.47 -27.19
C GLY A 95 30.88 12.43 -27.52
N GLU A 96 30.90 11.29 -26.85
CA GLU A 96 29.94 10.19 -27.01
C GLU A 96 29.25 9.84 -25.68
N VAL A 97 28.05 9.28 -25.74
CA VAL A 97 27.34 8.70 -24.59
C VAL A 97 26.78 7.35 -25.03
N ALA A 98 27.24 6.27 -24.40
CA ALA A 98 26.78 4.91 -24.69
C ALA A 98 26.84 4.57 -26.21
N GLY A 99 27.91 4.99 -26.90
CA GLY A 99 28.12 4.76 -28.34
C GLY A 99 27.34 5.70 -29.29
N PHE A 100 26.66 6.73 -28.77
CA PHE A 100 26.03 7.79 -29.57
C PHE A 100 26.81 9.09 -29.47
N GLN A 101 27.00 9.77 -30.60
CA GLN A 101 27.59 11.11 -30.61
C GLN A 101 26.68 12.11 -29.89
N ILE A 102 27.27 12.85 -28.95
CA ILE A 102 26.63 13.97 -28.26
C ILE A 102 26.46 15.11 -29.26
N THR A 103 25.32 15.15 -29.92
CA THR A 103 24.94 16.25 -30.82
C THR A 103 23.99 17.21 -30.11
N GLN A 104 23.99 18.48 -30.54
CA GLN A 104 23.03 19.48 -30.02
C GLN A 104 21.58 19.01 -30.17
N VAL A 105 21.27 18.34 -31.29
CA VAL A 105 19.93 17.79 -31.57
C VAL A 105 19.58 16.68 -30.59
N TRP A 106 20.54 15.81 -30.25
CA TRP A 106 20.34 14.73 -29.29
C TRP A 106 20.01 15.26 -27.89
N ILE A 107 20.82 16.21 -27.38
CA ILE A 107 20.57 16.83 -26.06
C ILE A 107 19.21 17.54 -26.04
N LEU A 108 18.87 18.27 -27.11
CA LEU A 108 17.59 18.95 -27.22
C LEU A 108 16.43 17.94 -27.20
N GLY A 109 16.56 16.82 -27.91
CA GLY A 109 15.56 15.75 -27.94
C GLY A 109 15.31 15.16 -26.54
N VAL A 110 16.38 14.83 -25.81
CA VAL A 110 16.26 14.30 -24.43
C VAL A 110 15.57 15.31 -23.51
N ILE A 111 15.94 16.59 -23.58
CA ILE A 111 15.31 17.65 -22.79
C ILE A 111 13.82 17.79 -23.11
N ILE A 112 13.42 17.74 -24.39
CA ILE A 112 12.00 17.85 -24.79
C ILE A 112 11.20 16.67 -24.24
N ILE A 113 11.74 15.45 -24.31
CA ILE A 113 11.10 14.25 -23.77
C ILE A 113 10.91 14.39 -22.25
N MET A 114 11.95 14.79 -21.52
CA MET A 114 11.87 14.97 -20.07
C MET A 114 10.93 16.12 -19.67
N THR A 115 10.94 17.22 -20.44
CA THR A 115 10.02 18.35 -20.24
C THR A 115 8.57 17.91 -20.36
N THR A 116 8.27 16.96 -21.25
CA THR A 116 6.93 16.42 -21.43
C THR A 116 6.44 15.73 -20.14
N ALA A 117 7.29 14.94 -19.48
CA ALA A 117 6.97 14.33 -18.18
C ALA A 117 6.76 15.38 -17.06
N ILE A 118 7.58 16.44 -17.03
CA ILE A 118 7.44 17.54 -16.05
C ILE A 118 6.09 18.26 -16.25
N LEU A 119 5.75 18.60 -17.50
CA LEU A 119 4.49 19.23 -17.83
C LEU A 119 3.30 18.34 -17.43
N MET A 120 3.41 17.01 -17.58
CA MET A 120 2.36 16.08 -17.18
C MET A 120 2.01 16.14 -15.70
N VAL A 121 2.96 16.44 -14.81
CA VAL A 121 2.69 16.60 -13.37
C VAL A 121 1.62 17.69 -13.15
N PHE A 122 1.77 18.82 -13.83
CA PHE A 122 0.87 19.98 -13.72
C PHE A 122 -0.40 19.82 -14.58
N LEU A 123 -0.25 19.32 -15.81
CA LEU A 123 -1.37 19.07 -16.73
C LEU A 123 -2.35 18.06 -16.14
N SER A 124 -1.85 17.04 -15.42
CA SER A 124 -2.69 16.04 -14.75
C SER A 124 -3.67 16.64 -13.73
N LEU A 125 -3.33 17.80 -13.15
CA LEU A 125 -4.17 18.50 -12.18
C LEU A 125 -5.13 19.49 -12.87
N THR A 126 -4.63 20.21 -13.88
CA THR A 126 -5.33 21.35 -14.50
C THR A 126 -6.28 20.94 -15.62
N LEU A 127 -6.04 19.84 -16.34
CA LEU A 127 -6.87 19.47 -17.50
C LEU A 127 -8.27 18.98 -17.12
N LYS A 128 -9.20 19.20 -18.06
CA LYS A 128 -10.54 18.60 -18.03
C LYS A 128 -10.43 17.07 -18.08
N PRO A 129 -11.29 16.31 -17.37
CA PRO A 129 -11.15 14.85 -17.22
C PRO A 129 -11.04 14.08 -18.54
N LYS A 130 -11.80 14.49 -19.58
CA LYS A 130 -11.80 13.83 -20.89
C LYS A 130 -10.46 13.98 -21.64
N ALA A 131 -9.92 15.20 -21.67
CA ALA A 131 -8.63 15.47 -22.32
C ALA A 131 -7.47 14.86 -21.50
N ASN A 132 -7.55 14.96 -20.17
CA ASN A 132 -6.52 14.44 -19.27
C ASN A 132 -6.31 12.93 -19.45
N ARG A 133 -7.40 12.18 -19.67
CA ARG A 133 -7.36 10.73 -19.91
C ARG A 133 -6.54 10.38 -21.16
N TRP A 134 -6.86 10.97 -22.30
CA TRP A 134 -6.16 10.67 -23.56
C TRP A 134 -4.71 11.12 -23.52
N VAL A 135 -4.45 12.31 -22.98
CA VAL A 135 -3.11 12.88 -22.89
C VAL A 135 -2.20 12.02 -22.00
N ASN A 136 -2.67 11.57 -20.83
CA ASN A 136 -1.90 10.67 -19.96
C ASN A 136 -1.64 9.29 -20.61
N ILE A 137 -2.61 8.75 -21.36
CA ILE A 137 -2.44 7.47 -22.05
C ILE A 137 -1.39 7.59 -23.16
N ILE A 138 -1.53 8.59 -24.03
CA ILE A 138 -0.63 8.79 -25.18
C ILE A 138 0.80 9.03 -24.69
N VAL A 139 0.97 9.94 -23.73
CA VAL A 139 2.30 10.28 -23.22
C VAL A 139 2.88 9.18 -22.34
N GLY A 140 2.06 8.49 -21.56
CA GLY A 140 2.49 7.31 -20.80
C GLY A 140 3.00 6.20 -21.72
N ILE A 141 2.28 5.87 -22.80
CA ILE A 141 2.71 4.88 -23.80
C ILE A 141 3.99 5.34 -24.50
N PHE A 142 4.08 6.62 -24.87
CA PHE A 142 5.29 7.18 -25.49
C PHE A 142 6.53 6.99 -24.60
N HIS A 143 6.42 7.30 -23.31
CA HIS A 143 7.53 7.08 -22.37
C HIS A 143 7.84 5.59 -22.16
N ILE A 144 6.84 4.70 -22.15
CA ILE A 144 7.08 3.25 -22.06
C ILE A 144 7.92 2.78 -23.25
N VAL A 145 7.52 3.17 -24.47
CA VAL A 145 8.26 2.81 -25.69
C VAL A 145 9.68 3.38 -25.64
N PHE A 146 9.84 4.62 -25.17
CA PHE A 146 11.15 5.25 -25.01
C PHE A 146 12.05 4.46 -24.04
N VAL A 147 11.57 4.14 -22.84
CA VAL A 147 12.33 3.36 -21.83
C VAL A 147 12.69 1.98 -22.36
N ILE A 148 11.73 1.28 -22.99
CA ILE A 148 11.98 -0.03 -23.59
C ILE A 148 13.03 0.06 -24.72
N SER A 149 12.92 1.07 -25.60
CA SER A 149 13.90 1.26 -26.68
C SER A 149 15.28 1.54 -26.11
N SER A 150 15.36 2.34 -25.05
CA SER A 150 16.60 2.61 -24.34
C SER A 150 17.19 1.36 -23.68
N LEU A 151 16.36 0.41 -23.24
CA LEU A 151 16.83 -0.88 -22.71
C LEU A 151 17.42 -1.80 -23.79
N PHE A 152 16.88 -1.77 -25.01
CA PHE A 152 17.44 -2.53 -26.14
C PHE A 152 18.75 -1.94 -26.68
N ILE A 153 18.95 -0.64 -26.48
CA ILE A 153 20.10 0.11 -26.99
C ILE A 153 21.19 0.28 -25.91
N GLY A 154 20.79 0.28 -24.64
CA GLY A 154 21.60 0.66 -23.48
C GLY A 154 22.33 -0.49 -22.79
N GLU A 155 23.30 -0.11 -21.95
CA GLU A 155 24.25 -1.01 -21.31
C GLU A 155 23.61 -2.00 -20.32
N SER A 156 24.23 -3.18 -20.21
CA SER A 156 23.68 -4.38 -19.54
C SER A 156 23.70 -4.35 -18.01
N TRP A 157 23.82 -3.17 -17.40
CA TRP A 157 24.01 -3.08 -15.96
C TRP A 157 22.72 -3.36 -15.19
N ALA A 158 22.84 -4.15 -14.12
CA ALA A 158 21.69 -4.60 -13.35
C ALA A 158 20.87 -3.45 -12.74
N TYR A 159 21.51 -2.34 -12.34
CA TYR A 159 20.80 -1.17 -11.80
C TYR A 159 19.92 -0.50 -12.87
N TYR A 160 20.39 -0.46 -14.12
CA TYR A 160 19.69 0.14 -15.24
C TYR A 160 18.47 -0.70 -15.62
N ILE A 161 18.66 -2.03 -15.77
CA ILE A 161 17.57 -2.97 -16.04
C ILE A 161 16.50 -2.90 -14.94
N PHE A 162 16.92 -2.89 -13.67
CA PHE A 162 16.00 -2.78 -12.54
C PHE A 162 15.24 -1.45 -12.58
N GLY A 163 15.95 -0.33 -12.77
CA GLY A 163 15.36 1.01 -12.91
C GLY A 163 14.30 1.05 -14.01
N SER A 164 14.66 0.60 -15.21
CA SER A 164 13.75 0.56 -16.37
C SER A 164 12.52 -0.33 -16.14
N ILE A 165 12.65 -1.48 -15.47
CA ILE A 165 11.50 -2.32 -15.12
C ILE A 165 10.55 -1.55 -14.19
N VAL A 166 11.08 -0.91 -13.15
CA VAL A 166 10.27 -0.13 -12.21
C VAL A 166 9.61 1.07 -12.92
N GLU A 167 10.33 1.76 -13.81
CA GLU A 167 9.80 2.85 -14.63
C GLU A 167 8.61 2.39 -15.50
N VAL A 168 8.77 1.26 -16.21
CA VAL A 168 7.72 0.69 -17.05
C VAL A 168 6.50 0.29 -16.21
N VAL A 169 6.70 -0.25 -15.01
CA VAL A 169 5.60 -0.57 -14.08
C VAL A 169 4.86 0.71 -13.65
N LEU A 170 5.59 1.76 -13.26
CA LEU A 170 4.98 3.03 -12.85
C LEU A 170 4.22 3.71 -13.99
N LEU A 171 4.79 3.72 -15.20
CA LEU A 171 4.12 4.26 -16.39
C LEU A 171 2.89 3.43 -16.79
N SER A 172 2.97 2.10 -16.65
CA SER A 172 1.82 1.21 -16.87
C SER A 172 0.71 1.48 -15.87
N LEU A 173 1.05 1.78 -14.61
CA LEU A 173 0.08 2.22 -13.61
C LEU A 173 -0.56 3.55 -14.01
N ILE A 174 0.21 4.53 -14.52
CA ILE A 174 -0.34 5.81 -15.02
C ILE A 174 -1.39 5.55 -16.11
N VAL A 175 -1.05 4.71 -17.10
CA VAL A 175 -1.97 4.33 -18.20
C VAL A 175 -3.20 3.61 -17.64
N TRP A 176 -3.02 2.68 -16.70
CA TRP A 176 -4.11 1.93 -16.09
C TRP A 176 -5.06 2.81 -15.28
N TYR A 177 -4.53 3.73 -14.45
CA TYR A 177 -5.34 4.69 -13.71
C TYR A 177 -6.07 5.65 -14.66
N ALA A 178 -5.39 6.15 -15.70
CA ALA A 178 -6.05 6.96 -16.73
C ALA A 178 -7.17 6.17 -17.44
N TRP A 179 -6.99 4.87 -17.67
CA TRP A 179 -7.99 4.01 -18.30
C TRP A 179 -9.18 3.71 -17.38
N LYS A 180 -8.93 3.43 -16.11
CA LYS A 180 -9.96 3.09 -15.11
C LYS A 180 -10.79 4.29 -14.66
N TRP A 181 -10.46 5.50 -15.12
CA TRP A 181 -11.23 6.71 -14.85
C TRP A 181 -12.70 6.53 -15.27
N PRO A 182 -13.66 6.54 -14.33
CA PRO A 182 -15.07 6.32 -14.65
C PRO A 182 -15.57 7.45 -15.55
N LYS A 183 -16.14 7.07 -16.70
CA LYS A 183 -16.91 7.99 -17.54
C LYS A 183 -18.08 8.46 -16.69
N GLN A 184 -18.05 9.71 -16.24
CA GLN A 184 -19.31 10.38 -15.97
C GLN A 184 -19.93 10.63 -17.35
N GLU A 185 -20.85 9.73 -17.71
CA GLU A 185 -21.88 9.98 -18.72
C GLU A 185 -22.52 11.32 -18.36
N GLY A 186 -22.36 12.27 -19.27
CA GLY A 186 -23.11 13.53 -19.25
C GLY A 186 -24.19 13.42 -20.30
#